data_AF-A0A3B5A8H5-F1
#
_entry.id   AF-A0A3B5A8H5-F1
#
_cell.length_a   1.000
_cell.length_b   1.000
_cell.length_c   1.000
_cell.angle_alpha   90.00
_cell.angle_beta   90.00
_cell.angle_gamma   90.00
#
_symmetry.space_group_name_H-M   'P 1'
#
loop_
_entity.id
_entity.type
_entity.pdbx_description
1 polymer ?
#
loop_
_entity_poly.entity_id
_entity_poly.type
_entity_poly.pdbx_seq_one_letter_code
_entity_poly.pdbx_strand_id
1 'polypeptide(L)'
;MFSVVCRPLNSLRVSGALRKATVAMAEALAKVPDVEIDPEGTFKYILVRVKVKDGDVHKDIVRGTKSAEYHNHIFEKVSPAMQALGMECECLGGGKIEHNSQEKKLRVFGESTAFGKADHAASVEKLKTVFSGYEVTWSDDKK
;
A
#
# COMPACT_ATOMS: atom_id res chain seq x y z
N MET A 1 -67.67 -17.13 5.18
CA MET A 1 -67.70 -15.66 5.00
C MET A 1 -66.70 -15.10 6.01
N PHE A 2 -65.54 -14.49 5.73
CA PHE A 2 -64.97 -13.74 4.60
C PHE A 2 -63.46 -14.11 4.54
N SER A 3 -62.88 -14.46 3.38
CA SER A 3 -62.25 -13.59 2.38
C SER A 3 -60.94 -12.89 2.84
N VAL A 4 -59.81 -13.33 2.24
CA VAL A 4 -58.73 -12.52 1.57
C VAL A 4 -58.08 -11.42 2.45
N VAL A 5 -56.76 -11.37 2.70
CA VAL A 5 -55.72 -10.88 1.77
C VAL A 5 -54.31 -11.21 2.32
N CYS A 6 -53.49 -11.77 1.43
CA CYS A 6 -52.03 -11.83 1.51
C CYS A 6 -51.39 -10.43 1.35
N ARG A 7 -50.43 -10.06 2.20
CA ARG A 7 -49.37 -9.09 1.86
C ARG A 7 -48.05 -9.44 2.57
N PRO A 8 -46.99 -9.79 1.85
CA PRO A 8 -45.63 -9.63 2.35
C PRO A 8 -45.19 -8.19 2.09
N LEU A 9 -44.66 -7.49 3.09
CA LEU A 9 -44.07 -6.16 2.89
C LEU A 9 -42.56 -6.18 3.17
N ASN A 10 -41.85 -5.95 2.07
CA ASN A 10 -40.54 -5.30 1.95
C ASN A 10 -39.27 -6.06 2.40
N SER A 11 -38.84 -6.95 1.51
CA SER A 11 -37.42 -7.12 1.20
C SER A 11 -36.83 -5.78 0.74
N LEU A 12 -35.97 -5.18 1.56
CA LEU A 12 -35.07 -4.12 1.12
C LEU A 12 -34.14 -4.72 0.06
N ARG A 13 -34.47 -4.50 -1.22
CA ARG A 13 -33.51 -4.63 -2.32
C ARG A 13 -32.41 -3.60 -2.08
N VAL A 14 -31.35 -4.03 -1.40
CA VAL A 14 -30.05 -3.39 -1.56
C VAL A 14 -29.65 -3.57 -3.03
N SER A 15 -29.58 -2.46 -3.75
CA SER A 15 -29.12 -2.37 -5.13
C SER A 15 -27.75 -3.03 -5.28
N GLY A 16 -27.72 -4.24 -5.83
CA GLY A 16 -26.52 -5.08 -5.97
C GLY A 16 -25.44 -4.53 -6.92
N ALA A 17 -25.71 -3.43 -7.63
CA ALA A 17 -24.74 -2.80 -8.53
C ALA A 17 -23.64 -2.03 -7.79
N LEU A 18 -23.93 -1.35 -6.68
CA LEU A 18 -22.92 -0.61 -5.91
C LEU A 18 -22.00 -1.52 -5.06
N ARG A 19 -22.48 -2.71 -4.67
CA ARG A 19 -21.66 -3.68 -3.91
C ARG A 19 -20.65 -4.43 -4.78
N LYS A 20 -20.92 -4.63 -6.08
CA LYS A 20 -20.00 -5.37 -6.96
C LYS A 20 -18.77 -4.57 -7.35
N ALA A 21 -18.92 -3.26 -7.60
CA ALA A 21 -17.78 -2.40 -7.92
C ALA A 21 -16.83 -2.27 -6.73
N THR A 22 -17.36 -2.00 -5.53
CA THR A 22 -16.54 -1.84 -4.32
C THR A 22 -15.77 -3.11 -3.93
N VAL A 23 -16.34 -4.30 -4.10
CA VAL A 23 -15.66 -5.58 -3.81
C VAL A 23 -14.54 -5.87 -4.81
N ALA A 24 -14.80 -5.70 -6.12
CA ALA A 24 -13.76 -5.93 -7.13
C ALA A 24 -12.57 -4.96 -6.98
N MET A 25 -12.83 -3.72 -6.58
CA MET A 25 -11.79 -2.72 -6.32
C MET A 25 -10.98 -3.05 -5.05
N ALA A 26 -11.65 -3.52 -3.99
CA ALA A 26 -10.98 -3.98 -2.78
C ALA A 26 -10.13 -5.24 -3.05
N GLU A 27 -10.60 -6.18 -3.86
CA GLU A 27 -9.82 -7.36 -4.27
C GLU A 27 -8.58 -6.97 -5.09
N ALA A 28 -8.70 -5.97 -5.96
CA ALA A 28 -7.56 -5.48 -6.73
C ALA A 28 -6.48 -4.86 -5.80
N LEU A 29 -6.89 -4.04 -4.82
CA LEU A 29 -5.98 -3.48 -3.80
C LEU A 29 -5.40 -4.56 -2.88
N ALA A 30 -6.12 -5.65 -2.64
CA ALA A 30 -5.65 -6.80 -1.86
C ALA A 30 -4.58 -7.62 -2.59
N LYS A 31 -4.62 -7.67 -3.93
CA LYS A 31 -3.57 -8.32 -4.74
C LYS A 31 -2.25 -7.56 -4.70
N VAL A 32 -2.27 -6.26 -4.41
CA VAL A 32 -1.06 -5.44 -4.31
C VAL A 32 -0.43 -5.64 -2.92
N PRO A 33 0.82 -6.15 -2.83
CA PRO A 33 1.47 -6.34 -1.54
C PRO A 33 1.69 -4.99 -0.85
N ASP A 34 1.40 -4.90 0.44
CA ASP A 34 1.59 -3.68 1.24
C ASP A 34 3.06 -3.26 1.32
N VAL A 35 3.95 -4.24 1.36
CA VAL A 35 5.40 -4.03 1.46
C VAL A 35 6.08 -4.97 0.49
N GLU A 36 6.98 -4.43 -0.32
CA GLU A 36 7.85 -5.21 -1.19
C GLU A 36 9.23 -4.55 -1.14
N ILE A 37 10.14 -5.25 -0.48
CA ILE A 37 11.51 -4.81 -0.22
C ILE A 37 12.50 -5.95 -0.49
N ASP A 38 13.74 -5.60 -0.82
CA ASP A 38 14.82 -6.58 -0.98
C ASP A 38 15.09 -7.27 0.38
N PRO A 39 15.41 -8.58 0.40
CA PRO A 39 15.65 -9.33 1.63
C PRO A 39 16.94 -8.93 2.37
N GLU A 40 17.86 -8.22 1.73
CA GLU A 40 19.11 -7.79 2.37
C GLU A 40 19.76 -6.56 1.73
N GLY A 41 20.52 -5.84 2.56
CA GLY A 41 21.31 -4.68 2.18
C GLY A 41 20.60 -3.34 2.44
N THR A 42 21.27 -2.26 2.04
CA THR A 42 20.77 -0.89 2.20
C THR A 42 20.33 -0.35 0.86
N PHE A 43 19.06 0.03 0.77
CA PHE A 43 18.45 0.47 -0.48
C PHE A 43 17.45 1.60 -0.26
N LYS A 44 17.09 2.27 -1.35
CA LYS A 44 16.12 3.36 -1.32
C LYS A 44 14.71 2.79 -1.34
N TYR A 45 13.80 3.46 -0.66
CA TYR A 45 12.39 3.09 -0.65
C TYR A 45 11.51 4.32 -0.85
N ILE A 46 10.32 4.10 -1.40
CA ILE A 46 9.26 5.09 -1.54
C ILE A 46 7.99 4.62 -0.84
N LEU A 47 7.28 5.57 -0.25
CA LEU A 47 5.93 5.39 0.22
C LEU A 47 4.99 5.92 -0.85
N VAL A 48 4.16 5.03 -1.39
CA VAL A 48 3.27 5.33 -2.50
C VAL A 48 1.84 5.05 -2.07
N ARG A 49 0.97 6.03 -2.19
CA ARG A 49 -0.47 5.85 -2.02
C ARG A 49 -1.07 5.38 -3.33
N VAL A 50 -1.58 4.16 -3.34
CA VAL A 50 -2.31 3.60 -4.47
C VAL A 50 -3.79 3.79 -4.23
N LYS A 51 -4.46 4.54 -5.09
CA LYS A 51 -5.90 4.77 -5.07
C LYS A 51 -6.53 4.17 -6.31
N VAL A 52 -7.80 3.79 -6.21
CA VAL A 52 -8.54 3.25 -7.35
C VAL A 52 -9.16 4.40 -8.14
N LYS A 53 -9.08 4.39 -9.48
CA LYS A 53 -9.62 5.49 -10.32
C LYS A 53 -11.12 5.75 -10.11
N ASP A 54 -11.86 4.70 -9.78
CA ASP A 54 -13.33 4.71 -9.64
C ASP A 54 -13.78 4.70 -8.16
N GLY A 55 -12.91 5.06 -7.21
CA GLY A 55 -13.29 5.06 -5.80
C GLY A 55 -12.40 5.92 -4.89
N ASP A 56 -12.93 6.22 -3.70
CA ASP A 56 -12.23 6.98 -2.65
C ASP A 56 -11.27 6.09 -1.81
N VAL A 57 -11.21 4.80 -2.13
CA VAL A 57 -10.39 3.83 -1.40
C VAL A 57 -8.95 3.95 -1.85
N HIS A 58 -8.08 4.22 -0.90
CA HIS A 58 -6.64 4.28 -1.09
C HIS A 58 -5.92 3.32 -0.16
N LYS A 59 -4.74 2.89 -0.57
CA LYS A 59 -3.87 1.98 0.16
C LYS A 59 -2.44 2.47 0.04
N ASP A 60 -1.81 2.70 1.18
CA ASP A 60 -0.40 3.08 1.19
C ASP A 60 0.46 1.82 1.04
N ILE A 61 1.44 1.84 0.15
CA ILE A 61 2.36 0.73 -0.09
C ILE A 61 3.80 1.20 0.04
N VAL A 62 4.63 0.32 0.57
CA VAL A 62 6.07 0.52 0.71
C VAL A 62 6.75 -0.28 -0.38
N ARG A 63 7.55 0.41 -1.20
CA ARG A 63 8.32 -0.21 -2.28
C ARG A 63 9.79 0.17 -2.16
N GLY A 64 10.66 -0.84 -2.09
CA GLY A 64 12.10 -0.65 -2.01
C GLY A 64 12.84 -1.73 -2.78
N THR A 65 13.89 -1.38 -3.49
CA THR A 65 14.72 -2.38 -4.18
C THR A 65 16.15 -1.88 -4.27
N LYS A 66 17.10 -2.80 -4.10
CA LYS A 66 18.53 -2.51 -4.20
C LYS A 66 18.96 -2.17 -5.63
N SER A 67 18.25 -2.67 -6.63
CA SER A 67 18.53 -2.37 -8.03
C SER A 67 18.15 -0.94 -8.46
N ALA A 68 17.39 -0.20 -7.63
CA ALA A 68 17.04 1.17 -7.94
C ALA A 68 18.06 2.14 -7.34
N GLU A 69 18.81 2.80 -8.22
CA GLU A 69 19.74 3.86 -7.83
C GLU A 69 19.00 5.11 -7.31
N TYR A 70 17.76 5.36 -7.72
CA TYR A 70 16.98 6.53 -7.32
C TYR A 70 15.54 6.15 -6.99
N HIS A 71 14.89 6.98 -6.17
CA HIS A 71 13.47 6.85 -5.83
C HIS A 71 12.57 6.87 -7.08
N ASN A 72 12.94 7.69 -8.07
CA ASN A 72 12.21 7.78 -9.35
C ASN A 72 12.16 6.44 -10.08
N HIS A 73 13.25 5.67 -10.13
CA HIS A 73 13.28 4.37 -10.81
C HIS A 73 12.30 3.37 -10.17
N ILE A 74 12.10 3.45 -8.84
CA ILE A 74 11.13 2.60 -8.14
C ILE A 74 9.73 3.02 -8.56
N PHE A 75 9.44 4.32 -8.55
CA PHE A 75 8.13 4.85 -8.92
C PHE A 75 7.78 4.59 -10.38
N GLU A 76 8.72 4.78 -11.31
CA GLU A 76 8.53 4.51 -12.74
C GLU A 76 8.30 3.03 -13.05
N LYS A 77 8.75 2.11 -12.20
CA LYS A 77 8.41 0.68 -12.32
C LYS A 77 7.04 0.36 -11.73
N VAL A 78 6.71 0.97 -10.59
CA VAL A 78 5.46 0.70 -9.86
C VAL A 78 4.26 1.34 -10.55
N SER A 79 4.42 2.56 -11.07
CA SER A 79 3.37 3.34 -11.72
C SER A 79 2.66 2.61 -12.86
N PRO A 80 3.35 2.11 -13.90
CA PRO A 80 2.70 1.37 -14.98
C PRO A 80 2.08 0.06 -14.50
N ALA A 81 2.65 -0.61 -13.49
CA ALA A 81 2.06 -1.81 -12.91
C ALA A 81 0.71 -1.53 -12.21
N MET A 82 0.63 -0.43 -11.46
CA MET A 82 -0.62 0.02 -10.83
C MET A 82 -1.62 0.54 -11.87
N GLN A 83 -1.15 1.27 -12.88
CA GLN A 83 -1.99 1.78 -13.96
C GLN A 83 -2.61 0.65 -14.80
N ALA A 84 -1.86 -0.44 -15.04
CA ALA A 84 -2.35 -1.64 -15.71
C ALA A 84 -3.48 -2.34 -14.91
N LEU A 85 -3.48 -2.20 -13.59
CA LEU A 85 -4.55 -2.66 -12.71
C LEU A 85 -5.72 -1.66 -12.60
N GLY A 86 -5.67 -0.53 -13.31
CA GLY A 86 -6.69 0.51 -13.26
C GLY A 86 -6.59 1.42 -12.02
N MET A 87 -5.44 1.44 -11.36
CA MET A 87 -5.19 2.26 -10.16
C MET A 87 -4.32 3.46 -10.49
N GLU A 88 -4.36 4.46 -9.61
CA GLU A 88 -3.46 5.60 -9.60
C GLU A 88 -2.50 5.47 -8.42
N CYS A 89 -1.25 5.86 -8.63
CA CYS A 89 -0.21 5.83 -7.61
C CYS A 89 0.31 7.26 -7.37
N GLU A 90 0.43 7.63 -6.10
CA GLU A 90 0.88 8.94 -5.68
C GLU A 90 2.06 8.77 -4.72
N CYS A 91 3.22 9.34 -5.05
CA CYS A 91 4.36 9.34 -4.15
C CYS A 91 4.12 10.29 -2.98
N LEU A 92 3.99 9.74 -1.76
CA LEU A 92 3.91 10.54 -0.54
C LEU A 92 5.29 10.94 -0.01
N GLY A 93 6.36 10.27 -0.47
CA GLY A 93 7.74 10.57 -0.11
C GLY A 93 8.64 9.35 -0.25
N GLY A 94 9.88 9.47 0.24
CA GLY A 94 10.76 8.30 0.37
C GLY A 94 11.83 8.44 1.43
N GLY A 95 12.70 7.45 1.46
CA GLY A 95 13.86 7.39 2.35
C GLY A 95 14.77 6.23 1.98
N LYS A 96 15.48 5.69 2.97
CA LYS A 96 16.32 4.49 2.87
C LYS A 96 15.85 3.44 3.87
N ILE A 97 15.96 2.19 3.46
CA ILE A 97 15.75 1.03 4.31
C ILE A 97 17.06 0.25 4.31
N GLU A 98 17.56 -0.03 5.49
CA GLU A 98 18.62 -1.01 5.73
C GLU A 98 17.98 -2.29 6.25
N HIS A 99 18.04 -3.33 5.44
CA HIS A 99 17.53 -4.64 5.79
C HIS A 99 18.70 -5.56 6.07
N ASN A 100 18.85 -5.94 7.34
CA ASN A 100 19.87 -6.88 7.77
C ASN A 100 19.22 -8.23 8.11
N SER A 101 19.21 -9.16 7.14
CA SER A 101 18.61 -10.49 7.30
C SER A 101 19.31 -11.32 8.39
N GLN A 102 20.62 -11.12 8.58
CA GLN A 102 21.42 -11.83 9.59
C GLN A 102 21.00 -11.48 11.02
N GLU A 103 20.84 -10.18 11.30
CA GLU A 103 20.42 -9.70 12.63
C GLU A 103 18.90 -9.63 12.78
N LYS A 104 18.15 -9.90 11.70
CA LYS A 104 16.71 -9.64 11.58
C LYS A 104 16.36 -8.21 11.99
N LYS A 105 17.15 -7.25 11.53
CA LYS A 105 16.97 -5.82 11.82
C LYS A 105 16.59 -5.07 10.55
N LEU A 106 15.65 -4.17 10.69
CA LEU A 106 15.15 -3.33 9.61
C LEU A 106 15.18 -1.88 10.09
N ARG A 107 16.00 -1.05 9.46
CA ARG A 107 16.17 0.35 9.86
C ARG A 107 15.71 1.26 8.74
N VAL A 108 14.70 2.08 9.01
CA VAL A 108 14.16 3.06 8.07
C VAL A 108 14.70 4.45 8.43
N PHE A 109 15.37 5.13 7.51
CA PHE A 109 15.98 6.43 7.80
C PHE A 109 16.19 7.29 6.55
N GLY A 110 16.49 8.57 6.75
CA GLY A 110 16.76 9.54 5.70
C GLY A 110 15.52 9.93 4.88
N GLU A 111 15.72 10.73 3.84
CA GLU A 111 14.64 11.26 3.00
C GLU A 111 14.92 11.07 1.51
N SER A 112 13.88 11.20 0.68
CA SER A 112 14.06 11.29 -0.77
C SER A 112 14.39 12.72 -1.18
N THR A 113 15.45 12.90 -1.96
CA THR A 113 15.76 14.21 -2.57
C THR A 113 14.71 14.63 -3.60
N ALA A 114 14.04 13.67 -4.24
CA ALA A 114 13.05 13.95 -5.28
C ALA A 114 11.63 14.17 -4.71
N PHE A 115 11.24 13.37 -3.72
CA PHE A 115 9.87 13.36 -3.18
C PHE A 115 9.75 13.87 -1.75
N GLY A 116 10.87 14.22 -1.11
CA GLY A 116 10.91 14.59 0.30
C GLY A 116 10.84 13.39 1.24
N LYS A 117 10.62 13.68 2.51
CA LYS A 117 10.59 12.71 3.60
C LYS A 117 9.23 11.99 3.64
N ALA A 118 9.25 10.67 3.57
CA ALA A 118 8.05 9.84 3.78
C ALA A 118 7.64 9.75 5.26
N ASP A 119 6.41 9.30 5.49
CA ASP A 119 5.99 8.89 6.83
C ASP A 119 6.66 7.55 7.21
N HIS A 120 7.79 7.65 7.92
CA HIS A 120 8.54 6.49 8.36
C HIS A 120 7.77 5.67 9.40
N ALA A 121 6.92 6.29 10.20
CA ALA A 121 6.13 5.59 11.21
C ALA A 121 5.14 4.63 10.54
N ALA A 122 4.34 5.13 9.58
CA ALA A 122 3.41 4.32 8.80
C ALA A 122 4.14 3.22 8.00
N SER A 123 5.32 3.54 7.46
CA SER A 123 6.16 2.56 6.75
C SER A 123 6.59 1.43 7.69
N VAL A 124 7.02 1.75 8.90
CA VAL A 124 7.44 0.78 9.93
C VAL A 124 6.29 -0.07 10.42
N GLU A 125 5.08 0.48 10.59
CA GLU A 125 3.91 -0.31 10.98
C GLU A 125 3.58 -1.39 9.94
N LYS A 126 3.64 -1.04 8.65
CA LYS A 126 3.49 -1.99 7.55
C LYS A 126 4.60 -3.03 7.53
N LEU A 127 5.85 -2.59 7.68
CA LEU A 127 7.00 -3.49 7.77
C LEU A 127 6.87 -4.47 8.95
N LYS A 128 6.45 -4.02 10.13
CA LYS A 128 6.22 -4.89 11.30
C LYS A 128 5.13 -5.93 11.08
N THR A 129 4.11 -5.58 10.31
CA THR A 129 3.02 -6.50 9.96
C THR A 129 3.53 -7.63 9.04
N VAL A 130 4.43 -7.32 8.10
CA VAL A 130 4.99 -8.31 7.16
C VAL A 130 6.19 -9.05 7.77
N PHE A 131 7.01 -8.36 8.53
CA PHE A 131 8.24 -8.83 9.17
C PHE A 131 8.09 -8.89 10.69
N SER A 132 7.09 -9.63 11.19
CA SER A 132 6.78 -9.68 12.63
C SER A 132 7.87 -10.31 13.50
N GLY A 133 8.89 -10.95 12.89
CA GLY A 133 10.08 -11.47 13.57
C GLY A 133 11.31 -10.58 13.46
N TYR A 134 11.19 -9.38 12.88
CA TYR A 134 12.29 -8.43 12.70
C TYR A 134 12.15 -7.25 13.64
N GLU A 135 13.28 -6.73 14.09
CA GLU A 135 13.35 -5.48 14.83
C GLU A 135 13.33 -4.32 13.85
N VAL A 136 12.13 -3.78 13.62
CA VAL A 136 11.90 -2.65 12.71
C VAL A 136 11.97 -1.34 13.50
N THR A 137 12.97 -0.52 13.21
CA THR A 137 13.20 0.80 13.79
C THR A 137 13.17 1.88 12.71
N TRP A 138 12.75 3.09 13.07
CA TRP A 138 12.90 4.25 12.20
C TRP A 138 13.71 5.34 12.89
N SER A 139 14.37 6.18 12.10
CA SER A 139 15.14 7.32 12.59
C SER A 139 14.93 8.51 11.65
N ASP A 140 14.77 9.71 12.22
CA ASP A 140 14.73 10.97 11.45
C ASP A 140 16.13 11.46 11.06
N ASP A 141 17.17 10.73 11.47
CA ASP A 141 18.56 11.17 11.37
C ASP A 141 19.03 11.27 9.91
N LYS A 142 19.43 12.48 9.51
CA LYS A 142 20.16 12.77 8.26
C LYS A 142 21.66 12.66 8.53
N LYS A 143 22.21 11.47 8.71
CA LYS A 143 23.67 11.32 8.85
C LYS A 143 24.30 10.61 7.67
#